data_AF-A0A7Y5V2K8-F1
#
_entry.id   AF-A0A7Y5V2K8-F1
#
_cell.length_a   1.000
_cell.length_b   1.000
_cell.length_c   1.000
_cell.angle_alpha   90.00
_cell.angle_beta   90.00
_cell.angle_gamma   90.00
#
_symmetry.space_group_name_H-M   'P 1'
#
loop_
_entity.id
_entity.type
_entity.pdbx_description
1 polymer ?
#
loop_
_entity_poly.entity_id
_entity_poly.type
_entity_poly.pdbx_seq_one_letter_code
_entity_poly.pdbx_strand_id
1 'polypeptide(L)'
;NAGISGNSGATNGGGLFVTGSAAVILQNGAAVTQNSASSRGGGIFLTGSASQLNASGARLTYNTAGGSGDALFQANGTTTVTNACIVCNGDIAIDRSGGTSPMSLGGSWWGSAWGPYYATSTEGLQCSAGDSLNSARPLTVYGISVTTPAATCDSTPPVGSWLTAATAGCTGAEIAAPSGMGYGRTCFPP
;
A
#
# COMPACT_ATOMS: atom_id res chain seq x y z
N ASN A 1 19.52 -1.29 6.27
CA ASN A 1 18.27 -1.73 5.59
C ASN A 1 17.87 -3.10 6.12
N ALA A 2 16.72 -3.19 6.80
CA ALA A 2 16.15 -4.45 7.27
C ALA A 2 15.12 -4.99 6.26
N GLY A 3 14.98 -6.31 6.18
CA GLY A 3 14.09 -6.98 5.22
C GLY A 3 13.31 -8.12 5.86
N ILE A 4 12.03 -8.19 5.55
CA ILE A 4 11.12 -9.29 5.89
C ILE A 4 10.66 -9.87 4.55
N SER A 5 11.14 -11.05 4.21
CA SER A 5 10.88 -11.62 2.89
C SER A 5 10.76 -13.13 2.85
N GLY A 6 9.94 -13.63 1.91
CA GLY A 6 9.81 -15.05 1.65
C GLY A 6 9.04 -15.81 2.74
N ASN A 7 8.28 -15.12 3.59
CA ASN A 7 7.54 -15.74 4.69
C ASN A 7 6.13 -16.13 4.24
N SER A 8 5.56 -17.17 4.87
CA SER A 8 4.20 -17.63 4.60
C SER A 8 3.40 -17.78 5.89
N GLY A 9 2.30 -17.03 5.98
CA GLY A 9 1.37 -17.04 7.09
C GLY A 9 0.23 -18.03 6.82
N ALA A 10 -0.01 -18.95 7.77
CA ALA A 10 -1.04 -19.98 7.62
C ALA A 10 -2.45 -19.40 7.41
N THR A 11 -2.74 -18.22 7.96
CA THR A 11 -4.02 -17.52 7.78
C THR A 11 -3.80 -16.05 7.47
N ASN A 12 -3.12 -15.32 8.35
CA ASN A 12 -2.91 -13.88 8.18
C ASN A 12 -1.46 -13.50 8.49
N GLY A 13 -1.02 -12.35 7.98
CA GLY A 13 0.26 -11.74 8.37
C GLY A 13 1.43 -12.56 7.88
N GLY A 14 1.56 -12.70 6.55
CA GLY A 14 2.59 -13.55 5.95
C GLY A 14 4.00 -13.13 6.32
N GLY A 15 4.29 -11.82 6.27
CA GLY A 15 5.52 -11.24 6.80
C GLY A 15 5.41 -10.84 8.26
N LEU A 16 4.39 -10.05 8.61
CA LEU A 16 4.17 -9.53 9.95
C LEU A 16 2.72 -9.71 10.40
N PHE A 17 2.53 -10.28 11.58
CA PHE A 17 1.27 -10.25 12.32
C PHE A 17 1.42 -9.32 13.53
N VAL A 18 0.83 -8.13 13.45
CA VAL A 18 0.96 -7.09 14.48
C VAL A 18 -0.31 -7.07 15.32
N THR A 19 -0.19 -7.25 16.64
CA THR A 19 -1.34 -7.38 17.55
C THR A 19 -1.07 -6.80 18.94
N GLY A 20 -2.13 -6.69 19.75
CA GLY A 20 -2.10 -6.10 21.09
C GLY A 20 -1.77 -4.61 21.00
N SER A 21 -0.62 -4.23 21.58
CA SER A 21 -0.10 -2.86 21.62
C SER A 21 1.25 -2.74 20.90
N ALA A 22 1.53 -3.62 19.94
CA ALA A 22 2.79 -3.62 19.21
C ALA A 22 2.90 -2.40 18.28
N ALA A 23 4.11 -1.85 18.17
CA ALA A 23 4.43 -0.77 17.26
C ALA A 23 5.52 -1.22 16.28
N VAL A 24 5.24 -1.13 14.98
CA VAL A 24 6.16 -1.45 13.90
C VAL A 24 6.57 -0.18 13.17
N ILE A 25 7.87 0.01 13.00
CA ILE A 25 8.46 1.14 12.29
C ILE A 25 9.28 0.61 11.11
N LEU A 26 8.89 0.96 9.88
CA LEU A 26 9.58 0.60 8.64
C LEU A 26 10.11 1.87 7.98
N GLN A 27 11.43 2.07 7.99
CA GLN A 27 12.04 3.32 7.52
C GLN A 27 13.28 3.06 6.66
N ASN A 28 13.71 4.08 5.94
CA ASN A 28 15.01 4.12 5.25
C ASN A 28 15.22 2.90 4.33
N GLY A 29 14.20 2.58 3.51
CA GLY A 29 14.30 1.46 2.57
C GLY A 29 14.11 0.07 3.16
N ALA A 30 13.59 -0.02 4.38
CA ALA A 30 13.06 -1.28 4.92
C ALA A 30 12.07 -1.92 3.93
N ALA A 31 12.12 -3.25 3.81
CA ALA A 31 11.32 -3.99 2.85
C ALA A 31 10.49 -5.08 3.51
N VAL A 32 9.22 -5.14 3.12
CA VAL A 32 8.34 -6.29 3.33
C VAL A 32 7.98 -6.80 1.94
N THR A 33 8.58 -7.91 1.53
CA THR A 33 8.47 -8.37 0.15
C THR A 33 8.37 -9.87 -0.02
N GLN A 34 7.69 -10.36 -1.05
CA GLN A 34 7.58 -11.80 -1.34
C GLN A 34 7.00 -12.60 -0.16
N ASN A 35 6.12 -11.97 0.65
CA ASN A 35 5.44 -12.67 1.72
C ASN A 35 4.02 -13.04 1.29
N SER A 36 3.53 -14.17 1.79
CA SER A 36 2.23 -14.71 1.43
C SER A 36 1.36 -15.05 2.64
N ALA A 37 0.05 -14.88 2.51
CA ALA A 37 -0.92 -15.38 3.49
C ALA A 37 -2.13 -16.03 2.79
N SER A 38 -2.72 -17.05 3.40
CA SER A 38 -3.90 -17.71 2.78
C SER A 38 -5.17 -16.86 2.81
N SER A 39 -5.28 -15.89 3.74
CA SER A 39 -6.46 -15.05 3.89
C SER A 39 -6.15 -13.56 3.76
N ARG A 40 -5.45 -12.93 4.71
CA ARG A 40 -5.28 -11.46 4.72
C ARG A 40 -3.90 -11.02 5.16
N GLY A 41 -3.45 -9.86 4.66
CA GLY A 41 -2.18 -9.28 5.12
C GLY A 41 -1.00 -10.13 4.67
N GLY A 42 -0.82 -10.33 3.37
CA GLY A 42 0.27 -11.14 2.81
C GLY A 42 1.63 -10.61 3.29
N GLY A 43 1.83 -9.30 3.21
CA GLY A 43 2.93 -8.59 3.84
C GLY A 43 2.66 -8.38 5.33
N ILE A 44 1.69 -7.54 5.65
CA ILE A 44 1.42 -7.09 7.01
C ILE A 44 -0.05 -7.25 7.35
N PHE A 45 -0.34 -7.88 8.48
CA PHE A 45 -1.67 -7.91 9.09
C PHE A 45 -1.65 -7.12 10.41
N LEU A 46 -2.33 -5.98 10.45
CA LEU A 46 -2.44 -5.13 11.64
C LEU A 46 -3.78 -5.35 12.34
N THR A 47 -3.72 -5.85 13.57
CA THR A 47 -4.86 -6.01 14.47
C THR A 47 -4.52 -5.51 15.87
N GLY A 48 -5.49 -5.45 16.77
CA GLY A 48 -5.34 -4.82 18.09
C GLY A 48 -5.58 -3.31 18.04
N SER A 49 -6.42 -2.81 18.95
CA SER A 49 -6.86 -1.40 18.97
C SER A 49 -5.73 -0.41 19.23
N ALA A 50 -4.68 -0.84 19.93
CA ALA A 50 -3.51 -0.02 20.28
C ALA A 50 -2.30 -0.28 19.38
N SER A 51 -2.40 -1.17 18.39
CA SER A 51 -1.28 -1.48 17.51
C SER A 51 -1.04 -0.38 16.48
N GLN A 52 0.22 -0.20 16.10
CA GLN A 52 0.65 0.90 15.25
C GLN A 52 1.59 0.41 14.14
N LEU A 53 1.36 0.91 12.93
CA LEU A 53 2.27 0.78 11.81
C LEU A 53 2.68 2.16 11.31
N ASN A 54 3.97 2.45 11.33
CA ASN A 54 4.55 3.65 10.72
C ASN A 54 5.58 3.23 9.67
N ALA A 55 5.25 3.40 8.40
CA ALA A 55 6.13 3.13 7.27
C ALA A 55 6.45 4.42 6.52
N SER A 56 7.74 4.78 6.41
CA SER A 56 8.18 5.93 5.62
C SER A 56 9.38 5.59 4.74
N GLY A 57 9.29 5.84 3.43
CA GLY A 57 10.37 5.43 2.52
C GLY A 57 10.56 3.92 2.44
N ALA A 58 9.51 3.14 2.69
CA ALA A 58 9.54 1.67 2.76
C ALA A 58 9.15 1.03 1.42
N ARG A 59 9.46 -0.26 1.25
CA ARG A 59 9.02 -1.08 0.12
C ARG A 59 8.07 -2.17 0.60
N LEU A 60 6.84 -2.14 0.12
CA LEU A 60 5.82 -3.16 0.34
C LEU A 60 5.47 -3.76 -1.03
N THR A 61 6.20 -4.77 -1.46
CA THR A 61 6.17 -5.23 -2.85
C THR A 61 6.11 -6.74 -2.98
N TYR A 62 5.49 -7.29 -4.02
CA TYR A 62 5.45 -8.74 -4.25
C TYR A 62 4.81 -9.56 -3.13
N ASN A 63 3.94 -8.96 -2.32
CA ASN A 63 3.22 -9.72 -1.30
C ASN A 63 1.87 -10.17 -1.84
N THR A 64 1.36 -11.30 -1.36
CA THR A 64 0.11 -11.91 -1.85
C THR A 64 -0.75 -12.43 -0.70
N ALA A 65 -2.06 -12.23 -0.75
CA ALA A 65 -3.04 -12.76 0.16
C ALA A 65 -4.18 -13.43 -0.63
N GLY A 66 -4.68 -14.58 -0.16
CA GLY A 66 -5.81 -15.24 -0.83
C GLY A 66 -7.14 -14.48 -0.76
N GLY A 67 -7.25 -13.48 0.11
CA GLY A 67 -8.41 -12.62 0.28
C GLY A 67 -8.14 -11.17 -0.08
N SER A 68 -7.48 -10.42 0.81
CA SER A 68 -7.19 -8.99 0.59
C SER A 68 -6.09 -8.44 1.50
N GLY A 69 -5.64 -7.22 1.22
CA GLY A 69 -4.53 -6.58 1.93
C GLY A 69 -3.24 -7.33 1.66
N ASP A 70 -2.98 -7.60 0.38
CA ASP A 70 -1.82 -8.34 -0.09
C ASP A 70 -0.52 -7.76 0.48
N ALA A 71 -0.36 -6.43 0.45
CA ALA A 71 0.73 -5.72 1.11
C ALA A 71 0.41 -5.44 2.58
N LEU A 72 -0.78 -4.89 2.85
CA LEU A 72 -1.22 -4.49 4.18
C LEU A 72 -2.73 -4.68 4.36
N PHE A 73 -3.12 -5.41 5.40
CA PHE A 73 -4.49 -5.44 5.89
C PHE A 73 -4.58 -4.75 7.26
N GLN A 74 -5.38 -3.69 7.38
CA GLN A 74 -5.69 -3.02 8.65
C GLN A 74 -7.07 -3.44 9.17
N ALA A 75 -7.09 -4.35 10.14
CA ALA A 75 -8.29 -4.70 10.89
C ALA A 75 -8.60 -3.67 11.99
N ASN A 76 -7.58 -3.24 12.73
CA ASN A 76 -7.65 -2.31 13.85
C ASN A 76 -6.37 -1.46 13.96
N GLY A 77 -6.26 -0.62 14.99
CA GLY A 77 -5.06 0.17 15.24
C GLY A 77 -4.95 1.40 14.34
N THR A 78 -3.73 1.93 14.24
CA THR A 78 -3.40 3.13 13.48
C THR A 78 -2.30 2.84 12.47
N THR A 79 -2.48 3.27 11.21
CA THR A 79 -1.47 3.15 10.17
C THR A 79 -1.15 4.48 9.53
N THR A 80 0.15 4.74 9.34
CA THR A 80 0.68 5.76 8.44
C THR A 80 1.69 5.10 7.50
N VAL A 81 1.45 5.17 6.20
CA VAL A 81 2.39 4.75 5.16
C VAL A 81 2.67 5.96 4.26
N THR A 82 3.91 6.41 4.17
CA THR A 82 4.23 7.61 3.40
C THR A 82 5.47 7.39 2.56
N ASN A 83 5.52 8.02 1.38
CA ASN A 83 6.67 7.94 0.48
C ASN A 83 7.12 6.50 0.23
N ALA A 84 6.20 5.54 0.24
CA ALA A 84 6.50 4.12 0.11
C ALA A 84 6.38 3.69 -1.34
N CYS A 85 7.03 2.58 -1.69
CA CYS A 85 6.67 1.86 -2.90
C CYS A 85 5.74 0.70 -2.58
N ILE A 86 4.59 0.67 -3.25
CA ILE A 86 3.52 -0.30 -3.09
C ILE A 86 3.17 -0.80 -4.49
N VAL A 87 3.88 -1.82 -4.95
CA VAL A 87 3.75 -2.35 -6.32
C VAL A 87 3.90 -3.86 -6.36
N CYS A 88 3.32 -4.46 -7.40
CA CYS A 88 3.42 -5.89 -7.67
C CYS A 88 2.85 -6.75 -6.53
N ASN A 89 1.95 -6.22 -5.70
CA ASN A 89 1.22 -7.04 -4.76
C ASN A 89 0.02 -7.67 -5.48
N GLY A 90 -0.71 -8.56 -4.80
CA GLY A 90 -1.96 -9.10 -5.35
C GLY A 90 -3.07 -8.05 -5.52
N ASP A 91 -4.24 -8.52 -5.91
CA ASP A 91 -5.36 -7.69 -6.40
C ASP A 91 -5.71 -6.51 -5.47
N ILE A 92 -5.63 -6.67 -4.14
CA ILE A 92 -5.95 -5.63 -3.16
C ILE A 92 -4.74 -5.40 -2.25
N ALA A 93 -3.78 -4.59 -2.71
CA ALA A 93 -2.55 -4.31 -2.00
C ALA A 93 -2.76 -3.76 -0.58
N ILE A 94 -3.60 -2.73 -0.43
CA ILE A 94 -3.98 -2.25 0.92
C ILE A 94 -5.49 -2.36 1.11
N ASP A 95 -5.88 -3.09 2.16
CA ASP A 95 -7.25 -3.18 2.62
C ASP A 95 -7.36 -2.61 4.03
N ARG A 96 -8.23 -1.60 4.19
CA ARG A 96 -8.58 -1.05 5.49
C ARG A 96 -10.02 -1.40 5.85
N SER A 97 -10.18 -2.40 6.71
CA SER A 97 -11.49 -2.81 7.21
C SER A 97 -11.90 -2.10 8.52
N GLY A 98 -10.95 -1.56 9.28
CA GLY A 98 -11.23 -0.94 10.58
C GLY A 98 -10.11 -0.03 11.11
N GLY A 99 -10.07 0.17 12.43
CA GLY A 99 -9.09 1.03 13.10
C GLY A 99 -9.42 2.53 13.08
N THR A 100 -8.46 3.34 13.51
CA THR A 100 -8.56 4.79 13.64
C THR A 100 -8.46 5.46 12.27
N SER A 101 -9.18 6.58 12.09
CA SER A 101 -9.13 7.41 10.88
C SER A 101 -8.29 8.67 11.10
N PRO A 102 -7.62 9.20 10.05
CA PRO A 102 -7.44 8.60 8.72
C PRO A 102 -6.25 7.62 8.69
N MET A 103 -6.27 6.66 7.76
CA MET A 103 -5.03 6.02 7.28
C MET A 103 -4.43 6.95 6.22
N SER A 104 -3.18 7.35 6.40
CA SER A 104 -2.45 8.20 5.44
C SER A 104 -1.57 7.34 4.56
N LEU A 105 -1.72 7.48 3.24
CA LEU A 105 -0.91 6.79 2.20
C LEU A 105 -0.09 7.77 1.34
N GLY A 106 0.08 9.01 1.80
CA GLY A 106 0.57 10.13 0.99
C GLY A 106 1.99 9.93 0.41
N GLY A 107 2.18 10.41 -0.83
CA GLY A 107 3.47 10.36 -1.53
C GLY A 107 3.93 8.97 -1.94
N SER A 108 3.09 7.94 -1.78
CA SER A 108 3.45 6.56 -2.15
C SER A 108 3.31 6.31 -3.65
N TRP A 109 4.21 5.49 -4.20
CA TRP A 109 4.17 5.04 -5.59
C TRP A 109 3.40 3.73 -5.72
N TRP A 110 2.45 3.72 -6.65
CA TRP A 110 1.51 2.61 -6.87
C TRP A 110 1.76 1.86 -8.17
N GLY A 111 2.90 2.11 -8.84
CA GLY A 111 3.19 1.56 -10.16
C GLY A 111 2.70 2.43 -11.31
N SER A 112 2.04 3.56 -11.00
CA SER A 112 1.48 4.48 -11.98
C SER A 112 1.43 5.93 -11.45
N ALA A 113 1.64 6.89 -12.35
CA ALA A 113 1.47 8.32 -12.08
C ALA A 113 0.01 8.71 -11.77
N TRP A 114 -0.93 7.82 -12.04
CA TRP A 114 -2.35 8.01 -11.75
C TRP A 114 -2.76 7.48 -10.37
N GLY A 115 -1.83 6.84 -9.67
CA GLY A 115 -2.04 6.24 -8.37
C GLY A 115 -2.56 4.83 -8.40
N PRO A 116 -3.16 4.40 -7.27
CA PRO A 116 -3.70 3.06 -7.17
C PRO A 116 -4.71 2.87 -8.29
N TYR A 117 -4.52 1.81 -9.07
CA TYR A 117 -5.30 1.56 -10.26
C TYR A 117 -5.51 0.07 -10.42
N TYR A 118 -6.71 -0.35 -10.80
CA TYR A 118 -6.96 -1.72 -11.23
C TYR A 118 -6.87 -1.78 -12.75
N ALA A 119 -5.75 -2.25 -13.29
CA ALA A 119 -5.73 -2.80 -14.64
C ALA A 119 -6.04 -4.29 -14.51
N THR A 120 -7.10 -4.77 -15.18
CA THR A 120 -7.10 -6.18 -15.58
C THR A 120 -5.77 -6.42 -16.29
N SER A 121 -4.95 -7.33 -15.80
CA SER A 121 -3.60 -7.60 -16.29
C SER A 121 -3.60 -7.77 -17.81
N THR A 122 -3.34 -6.68 -18.55
CA THR A 122 -2.97 -6.79 -19.95
C THR A 122 -1.52 -7.25 -20.02
N GLU A 123 -1.33 -8.28 -20.84
CA GLU A 123 -0.23 -9.21 -20.84
C GLU A 123 1.18 -8.59 -20.91
N GLY A 124 2.12 -9.20 -20.18
CA GLY A 124 3.56 -9.06 -20.43
C GLY A 124 4.40 -8.34 -19.37
N LEU A 125 3.80 -7.73 -18.34
CA LEU A 125 4.55 -7.17 -17.20
C LEU A 125 4.36 -8.07 -15.97
N GLN A 126 5.47 -8.53 -15.37
CA GLN A 126 5.53 -9.31 -14.12
C GLN A 126 4.96 -8.58 -12.88
N CYS A 127 4.47 -7.35 -13.06
CA CYS A 127 3.90 -6.47 -12.05
C CYS A 127 2.69 -5.77 -12.64
N SER A 128 1.55 -5.76 -11.93
CA SER A 128 0.37 -4.98 -12.30
C SER A 128 0.73 -3.49 -12.39
N ALA A 129 0.27 -2.83 -13.46
CA ALA A 129 0.35 -1.39 -13.60
C ALA A 129 -0.73 -0.75 -12.72
N GLY A 130 -0.45 -0.62 -11.42
CA GLY A 130 -1.41 -0.19 -10.42
C GLY A 130 -1.73 -1.30 -9.43
N ASP A 131 -1.28 -1.12 -8.19
CA ASP A 131 -1.79 -1.90 -7.06
C ASP A 131 -3.07 -1.24 -6.54
N SER A 132 -4.06 -2.04 -6.13
CA SER A 132 -5.37 -1.52 -5.76
C SER A 132 -5.54 -1.28 -4.27
N LEU A 133 -6.55 -0.47 -3.95
CA LEU A 133 -6.97 -0.16 -2.60
C LEU A 133 -8.40 -0.65 -2.36
N ASN A 134 -8.65 -1.13 -1.14
CA ASN A 134 -9.99 -1.30 -0.59
C ASN A 134 -10.07 -0.60 0.77
N SER A 135 -11.17 0.09 1.05
CA SER A 135 -11.36 0.73 2.35
C SER A 135 -12.84 0.80 2.71
N ALA A 136 -13.20 0.21 3.84
CA ALA A 136 -14.54 0.32 4.43
C ALA A 136 -14.74 1.64 5.22
N ARG A 137 -13.70 2.48 5.30
CA ARG A 137 -13.67 3.75 6.05
C ARG A 137 -12.96 4.86 5.25
N PRO A 138 -13.12 6.17 5.58
CA PRO A 138 -12.50 7.27 4.82
C PRO A 138 -10.97 7.14 4.78
N LEU A 139 -10.40 7.08 3.58
CA LEU A 139 -8.96 6.93 3.33
C LEU A 139 -8.40 8.24 2.75
N THR A 140 -7.24 8.68 3.20
CA THR A 140 -6.60 9.89 2.66
C THR A 140 -5.38 9.50 1.83
N VAL A 141 -5.51 9.63 0.50
CA VAL A 141 -4.41 9.44 -0.45
C VAL A 141 -3.99 10.83 -0.95
N TYR A 142 -2.86 11.35 -0.47
CA TYR A 142 -2.33 12.65 -0.93
C TYR A 142 -1.26 12.48 -2.02
N GLY A 143 -1.41 13.26 -3.09
CA GLY A 143 -0.34 13.78 -3.95
C GLY A 143 0.44 12.74 -4.74
N ILE A 144 0.01 12.50 -5.98
CA ILE A 144 0.85 11.84 -6.98
C ILE A 144 1.16 12.90 -8.02
N SER A 145 2.42 13.29 -8.07
CA SER A 145 2.95 14.02 -9.19
C SER A 145 4.25 13.36 -9.59
N VAL A 146 4.21 12.68 -10.73
CA VAL A 146 5.39 12.02 -11.28
C VAL A 146 5.48 12.45 -12.74
N THR A 147 6.42 13.35 -13.03
CA THR A 147 6.71 13.85 -14.38
C THR A 147 7.72 13.00 -15.16
N THR A 148 8.24 11.92 -14.57
CA THR A 148 9.16 10.98 -15.22
C THR A 148 8.95 9.56 -14.70
N PRO A 149 9.12 8.49 -15.51
CA PRO A 149 8.92 7.12 -15.04
C PRO A 149 9.78 6.88 -13.80
N ALA A 150 9.15 6.69 -12.63
CA ALA A 150 9.88 6.47 -11.39
C ALA A 150 10.74 5.21 -11.54
N ALA A 151 12.00 5.32 -11.11
CA ALA A 151 12.94 4.21 -11.03
C ALA A 151 12.27 2.99 -10.37
N THR A 152 12.50 1.81 -10.95
CA THR A 152 11.95 0.53 -10.51
C THR A 152 12.12 0.36 -9.01
N CYS A 153 11.01 0.09 -8.30
CA CYS A 153 10.99 -0.15 -6.86
C CYS A 153 11.83 -1.34 -6.36
N ASP A 154 12.44 -2.07 -7.29
CA ASP A 154 13.38 -3.16 -7.09
C ASP A 154 14.76 -2.67 -6.60
N SER A 155 15.31 -1.59 -7.18
CA SER A 155 16.75 -1.27 -7.00
C SER A 155 17.07 -0.16 -5.99
N THR A 156 16.12 0.73 -5.65
CA THR A 156 16.38 1.84 -4.72
C THR A 156 15.13 2.23 -3.93
N PRO A 157 15.21 2.41 -2.59
CA PRO A 157 14.15 3.04 -1.81
C PRO A 157 13.86 4.45 -2.32
N PRO A 158 12.63 4.95 -2.19
CA PRO A 158 12.38 6.38 -2.34
C PRO A 158 13.13 7.12 -1.23
N VAL A 159 14.24 7.80 -1.56
CA VAL A 159 14.96 8.71 -0.64
C VAL A 159 14.83 10.15 -1.14
N GLY A 160 14.45 11.08 -0.27
CA GLY A 160 14.31 12.50 -0.62
C GLY A 160 13.03 12.85 -1.40
N SER A 161 12.78 14.13 -1.62
CA SER A 161 11.54 14.67 -2.19
C SER A 161 11.34 14.25 -3.66
N TRP A 162 10.64 13.13 -3.89
CA TRP A 162 10.01 12.77 -5.17
C TRP A 162 8.85 13.71 -5.55
N LEU A 163 8.78 14.86 -4.88
CA LEU A 163 7.71 15.84 -4.87
C LEU A 163 8.18 17.08 -5.62
N THR A 164 7.78 17.21 -6.88
CA THR A 164 7.55 18.52 -7.46
C THR A 164 6.12 18.55 -7.99
N ALA A 165 5.30 19.37 -7.30
CA ALA A 165 3.95 19.85 -7.61
C ALA A 165 3.02 18.94 -8.43
N ALA A 166 1.86 18.61 -7.85
CA ALA A 166 0.71 18.00 -8.53
C ALA A 166 0.58 18.49 -9.98
N THR A 167 0.47 17.56 -10.94
CA THR A 167 0.06 17.90 -12.30
C THR A 167 -1.25 18.68 -12.17
N ALA A 168 -1.32 19.86 -12.80
CA ALA A 168 -2.51 20.70 -12.73
C ALA A 168 -3.75 19.85 -13.10
N GLY A 169 -4.62 19.58 -12.12
CA GLY A 169 -5.79 18.71 -12.26
C GLY A 169 -5.87 17.52 -11.28
N CYS A 170 -4.79 17.11 -10.63
CA CYS A 170 -4.77 16.02 -9.64
C CYS A 170 -4.65 16.58 -8.21
N THR A 171 -5.74 17.11 -7.64
CA THR A 171 -5.79 17.44 -6.20
C THR A 171 -6.20 16.19 -5.42
N GLY A 172 -5.41 15.80 -4.41
CA GLY A 172 -5.63 14.57 -3.62
C GLY A 172 -7.09 14.38 -3.23
N ALA A 173 -7.69 13.27 -3.66
CA ALA A 173 -9.06 12.94 -3.33
C ALA A 173 -9.11 12.24 -1.98
N GLU A 174 -9.94 12.75 -1.07
CA GLU A 174 -10.44 11.96 0.04
C GLU A 174 -11.38 10.91 -0.56
N ILE A 175 -10.98 9.62 -0.54
CA ILE A 175 -11.86 8.55 -1.00
C ILE A 175 -12.88 8.32 0.13
N ALA A 176 -13.99 9.06 0.07
CA ALA A 176 -15.13 8.88 0.95
C ALA A 176 -15.95 7.67 0.48
N ALA A 177 -15.84 6.53 1.16
CA ALA A 177 -16.73 5.39 0.92
C ALA A 177 -18.18 5.80 1.27
N PRO A 178 -19.19 5.46 0.43
CA PRO A 178 -19.81 4.15 0.61
C PRO A 178 -20.32 3.47 -0.68
N SER A 179 -20.47 2.14 -0.59
CA SER A 179 -21.13 1.21 -1.54
C SER A 179 -20.35 0.84 -2.81
N GLY A 180 -19.91 -0.42 -2.88
CA GLY A 180 -19.70 -1.16 -4.13
C GLY A 180 -18.55 -0.76 -5.06
N MET A 181 -17.84 0.33 -4.81
CA MET A 181 -16.66 0.70 -5.59
C MET A 181 -15.39 0.23 -4.88
N GLY A 182 -15.02 -1.03 -5.12
CA GLY A 182 -13.59 -1.30 -5.24
C GLY A 182 -13.00 -0.39 -6.33
N TYR A 183 -11.69 -0.21 -6.38
CA TYR A 183 -11.03 0.39 -7.54
C TYR A 183 -11.12 1.94 -7.61
N GLY A 184 -10.68 2.65 -6.57
CA GLY A 184 -10.59 4.12 -6.60
C GLY A 184 -9.40 4.62 -7.42
N ARG A 185 -9.65 5.23 -8.60
CA ARG A 185 -8.66 6.04 -9.33
C ARG A 185 -8.53 7.40 -8.62
N THR A 186 -7.31 7.89 -8.38
CA THR A 186 -7.11 9.25 -7.85
C THR A 186 -7.13 10.33 -8.94
N CYS A 187 -7.06 9.95 -10.22
CA CYS A 187 -7.11 10.87 -11.36
C CYS A 187 -7.73 10.18 -12.60
N PHE A 188 -8.51 10.93 -13.38
CA PHE A 188 -8.98 10.52 -14.71
C PHE A 188 -8.23 11.35 -15.77
N PRO A 189 -7.81 10.75 -16.91
CA PRO A 189 -7.41 11.54 -18.07
C PRO A 189 -8.64 12.33 -18.62
N PRO A 190 -8.43 13.50 -19.25
CA PRO A 190 -9.48 14.21 -19.96
C PRO A 190 -10.09 13.39 -21.12
#